data_AF-A0A8J8PZA3-F1
#
_entry.id   AF-A0A8J8PZA3-F1
#
_cell.length_a   1.000
_cell.length_b   1.000
_cell.length_c   1.000
_cell.angle_alpha   90.00
_cell.angle_beta   90.00
_cell.angle_gamma   90.00
#
_symmetry.space_group_name_H-M   'P 1'
#
loop_
_entity.id
_entity.type
_entity.pdbx_description
1 polymer ?
#
loop_
_entity_poly.entity_id
_entity_poly.type
_entity_poly.pdbx_seq_one_letter_code
_entity_poly.pdbx_strand_id
1 'polypeptide(L)'
;MIVTHLERRDYYIATGGILVSVGAGIIVASVPDKAPLIDLATNVIPTLVMLLGLVFIFLGRRHYAGQIARALEVVGVATAILMLSWIPQFIWYVTGMPPLLSMDPAFWLGFFHVLTAGAFLVYFHGFYLFYRAGKPDVDPITVESGVGESESRK
;
A
#
# COMPACT_ATOMS: atom_id res chain seq x y z
N MET A 1 -27.36 4.74 -5.54
CA MET A 1 -26.75 3.70 -6.40
C MET A 1 -25.24 3.96 -6.39
N ILE A 2 -24.44 3.06 -5.84
CA ILE A 2 -22.98 3.23 -5.83
C ILE A 2 -22.49 2.83 -7.22
N VAL A 3 -22.06 3.80 -8.02
CA VAL A 3 -21.44 3.52 -9.33
C VAL A 3 -20.01 3.06 -9.06
N THR A 4 -19.73 1.79 -9.33
CA THR A 4 -18.38 1.22 -9.14
C THR A 4 -17.60 1.33 -10.44
N HIS A 5 -16.36 1.82 -10.37
CA HIS A 5 -15.43 1.81 -11.52
C HIS A 5 -14.60 0.52 -11.62
N LEU A 6 -14.82 -0.45 -10.72
CA LEU A 6 -14.14 -1.73 -10.75
C LEU A 6 -14.64 -2.57 -11.93
N GLU A 7 -13.72 -3.09 -12.72
CA GLU A 7 -14.02 -4.05 -13.76
C GLU A 7 -14.22 -5.45 -13.17
N ARG A 8 -14.90 -6.33 -13.90
CA ARG A 8 -15.13 -7.73 -13.46
C ARG A 8 -13.82 -8.45 -13.09
N ARG A 9 -12.73 -8.14 -13.80
CA ARG A 9 -11.39 -8.69 -13.52
C ARG A 9 -10.87 -8.29 -12.14
N ASP A 10 -11.16 -7.08 -11.67
CA ASP A 10 -10.65 -6.58 -10.39
C ASP A 10 -11.29 -7.34 -9.23
N TYR A 11 -12.58 -7.65 -9.35
CA TYR A 11 -13.30 -8.51 -8.41
C TYR A 11 -12.74 -9.93 -8.38
N TYR A 12 -12.37 -10.50 -9.54
CA TYR A 12 -11.75 -11.81 -9.58
C TYR A 12 -10.36 -11.83 -8.96
N ILE A 13 -9.56 -10.78 -9.14
CA ILE A 13 -8.24 -10.65 -8.50
C ILE A 13 -8.41 -10.55 -6.99
N ALA A 14 -9.30 -9.66 -6.51
CA ALA A 14 -9.53 -9.46 -5.08
C ALA A 14 -10.09 -10.72 -4.40
N THR A 15 -11.15 -11.30 -4.96
CA THR A 15 -11.79 -12.50 -4.40
C THR A 15 -10.89 -13.73 -4.54
N GLY A 16 -10.25 -13.89 -5.71
CA GLY A 16 -9.31 -14.98 -5.98
C GLY A 16 -8.12 -14.94 -5.02
N GLY A 17 -7.58 -13.76 -4.73
CA GLY A 17 -6.53 -13.60 -3.71
C GLY A 17 -6.95 -14.13 -2.34
N ILE A 18 -8.15 -13.77 -1.87
CA ILE A 18 -8.70 -14.27 -0.60
C ILE A 18 -8.84 -15.79 -0.61
N LEU A 19 -9.43 -16.35 -1.67
CA LEU A 19 -9.62 -17.80 -1.79
C LEU A 19 -8.28 -18.56 -1.85
N VAL A 20 -7.30 -18.03 -2.56
CA VAL A 20 -5.93 -18.58 -2.60
C VAL A 20 -5.29 -18.54 -1.22
N SER A 21 -5.45 -17.46 -0.45
CA SER A 21 -4.94 -17.37 0.92
C SER A 21 -5.58 -18.42 1.85
N VAL A 22 -6.89 -18.65 1.74
CA VAL A 22 -7.58 -19.70 2.50
C VAL A 22 -7.05 -21.08 2.11
N GLY A 23 -6.97 -21.37 0.82
CA GLY A 23 -6.43 -22.64 0.32
C GLY A 23 -4.98 -22.89 0.76
N ALA A 24 -4.13 -21.86 0.70
CA ALA A 24 -2.75 -21.94 1.18
C ALA A 24 -2.69 -22.27 2.68
N GLY A 25 -3.55 -21.65 3.51
CA GLY A 25 -3.65 -21.96 4.93
C GLY A 25 -4.03 -23.41 5.21
N ILE A 26 -4.99 -23.96 4.46
CA ILE A 26 -5.39 -25.38 4.56
C ILE A 26 -4.23 -26.31 4.17
N ILE A 27 -3.55 -26.03 3.05
CA ILE A 27 -2.41 -26.83 2.58
C ILE A 27 -1.30 -26.84 3.64
N VAL A 28 -0.87 -25.67 4.11
CA VAL A 28 0.17 -25.54 5.15
C VAL A 28 -0.21 -26.31 6.42
N ALA A 29 -1.48 -26.26 6.83
CA ALA A 29 -1.96 -26.98 8.01
C ALA A 29 -1.94 -28.50 7.85
N SER A 30 -2.02 -29.03 6.62
CA SER A 30 -2.07 -30.46 6.33
C SER A 30 -0.71 -31.14 6.19
N VAL A 31 0.40 -30.38 6.13
CA VAL A 31 1.75 -30.92 5.94
C VAL A 31 2.43 -31.17 7.30
N PRO A 32 2.95 -32.39 7.57
CA PRO A 32 3.60 -32.74 8.84
C PRO A 32 4.86 -31.92 9.16
N ASP A 33 5.68 -31.61 8.14
CA ASP A 33 6.84 -30.72 8.25
C ASP A 33 6.61 -29.44 7.43
N LYS A 34 5.93 -28.50 8.07
CA LYS A 34 5.44 -27.27 7.44
C LYS A 34 6.43 -26.10 7.50
N ALA A 35 7.58 -26.24 8.16
CA ALA A 35 8.50 -25.12 8.37
C ALA A 35 9.00 -24.48 7.04
N PRO A 36 9.42 -25.26 6.02
CA PRO A 36 9.83 -24.67 4.73
C PRO A 36 8.64 -24.08 3.96
N LEU A 37 7.46 -24.66 4.09
CA LEU A 37 6.25 -24.20 3.41
C LEU A 37 5.73 -22.89 4.01
N ILE A 38 5.84 -22.75 5.33
CA ILE A 38 5.57 -21.49 6.05
C ILE A 38 6.54 -20.44 5.54
N ASP A 39 7.85 -20.68 5.57
CA ASP A 39 8.88 -19.75 5.09
C ASP A 39 8.64 -19.25 3.65
N LEU A 40 8.30 -20.17 2.74
CA LEU A 40 7.92 -19.81 1.37
C LEU A 40 6.66 -18.92 1.34
N ALA A 41 5.61 -19.30 2.07
CA ALA A 41 4.31 -18.65 2.05
C ALA A 41 4.27 -17.29 2.75
N THR A 42 5.11 -17.07 3.77
CA THR A 42 5.07 -15.86 4.60
C THR A 42 6.15 -14.84 4.26
N ASN A 43 7.16 -15.19 3.45
CA ASN A 43 8.28 -14.28 3.19
C ASN A 43 8.63 -14.23 1.73
N VAL A 44 8.95 -15.37 1.11
CA VAL A 44 9.36 -15.36 -0.29
C VAL A 44 8.20 -14.85 -1.15
N ILE A 45 7.00 -15.41 -1.01
CA ILE A 45 5.84 -15.01 -1.80
C ILE A 45 5.46 -13.54 -1.53
N PRO A 46 5.21 -13.08 -0.29
CA PRO A 46 4.87 -11.67 -0.04
C PRO A 46 5.95 -10.69 -0.49
N THR A 47 7.24 -11.02 -0.28
CA THR A 47 8.35 -10.16 -0.73
C THR A 47 8.37 -10.03 -2.24
N LEU A 48 8.21 -11.13 -2.99
CA LEU A 48 8.15 -11.11 -4.44
C LEU A 48 6.93 -10.33 -4.96
N VAL A 49 5.77 -10.49 -4.31
CA VAL A 49 4.55 -9.74 -4.65
C VAL A 49 4.73 -8.25 -4.39
N MET A 50 5.33 -7.86 -3.25
CA MET A 50 5.64 -6.46 -2.95
C MET A 50 6.65 -5.86 -3.93
N LEU A 51 7.70 -6.61 -4.30
CA LEU A 51 8.66 -6.20 -5.33
C LEU A 51 7.98 -5.99 -6.69
N LEU A 52 7.11 -6.92 -7.08
CA LEU A 52 6.35 -6.81 -8.32
C LEU A 52 5.43 -5.58 -8.28
N GLY A 53 4.77 -5.33 -7.16
CA GLY A 53 3.96 -4.13 -6.93
C GLY A 53 4.78 -2.84 -7.06
N LEU A 54 5.98 -2.79 -6.47
CA LEU A 54 6.90 -1.66 -6.61
C LEU A 54 7.30 -1.41 -8.07
N VAL A 55 7.58 -2.47 -8.84
CA VAL A 55 7.88 -2.35 -10.27
C VAL A 55 6.72 -1.71 -11.00
N PHE A 56 5.48 -2.16 -10.76
CA PHE A 56 4.30 -1.58 -11.41
C PHE A 56 4.00 -0.15 -10.95
N ILE A 57 4.25 0.20 -9.69
CA ILE A 57 4.16 1.60 -9.22
C ILE A 57 5.17 2.46 -9.98
N PHE A 58 6.42 2.00 -10.11
CA PHE A 58 7.48 2.74 -10.80
C PHE A 58 7.27 2.84 -12.32
N LEU A 59 6.70 1.82 -12.95
CA LEU A 59 6.30 1.88 -14.36
C LEU A 59 5.09 2.80 -14.53
N GLY A 60 4.08 2.64 -13.67
CA GLY A 60 2.86 3.46 -13.66
C GLY A 60 3.18 4.94 -13.53
N ARG A 61 4.10 5.33 -12.64
CA ARG A 61 4.51 6.74 -12.48
C ARG A 61 5.02 7.38 -13.77
N ARG A 62 5.53 6.61 -14.74
CA ARG A 62 6.01 7.14 -16.03
C ARG A 62 4.87 7.52 -16.98
N HIS A 63 3.68 6.96 -16.76
CA HIS A 63 2.49 7.22 -17.58
C HIS A 63 1.63 8.36 -17.02
N TYR A 64 1.84 8.73 -15.76
CA TYR A 64 1.15 9.84 -15.10
C TYR A 64 2.12 10.99 -14.88
N ALA A 65 1.59 12.21 -14.79
CA ALA A 65 2.38 13.40 -14.48
C ALA A 65 1.82 14.13 -13.26
N GLY A 66 2.58 15.10 -12.73
CA GLY A 66 2.12 15.99 -11.67
C GLY A 66 1.73 15.26 -10.38
N GLN A 67 0.57 15.61 -9.83
CA GLN A 67 0.16 15.14 -8.50
C GLN A 67 -0.15 13.64 -8.45
N ILE A 68 -0.58 13.02 -9.55
CA ILE A 68 -0.83 11.57 -9.60
C ILE A 68 0.50 10.80 -9.55
N ALA A 69 1.51 11.23 -10.32
CA ALA A 69 2.84 10.62 -10.27
C ALA A 69 3.45 10.75 -8.86
N ARG A 70 3.33 11.93 -8.24
CA ARG A 70 3.76 12.16 -6.87
C ARG A 70 3.05 11.24 -5.87
N ALA A 71 1.73 11.06 -6.00
CA ALA A 71 0.97 10.15 -5.14
C ALA A 71 1.48 8.70 -5.26
N LEU A 72 1.73 8.23 -6.50
CA LEU A 72 2.30 6.91 -6.76
C LEU A 72 3.71 6.76 -6.16
N GLU A 73 4.56 7.78 -6.24
CA GLU A 73 5.88 7.76 -5.61
C GLU A 73 5.80 7.63 -4.08
N VAL A 74 4.86 8.34 -3.45
CA VAL A 74 4.62 8.23 -2.00
C VAL A 74 4.15 6.82 -1.63
N VAL A 75 3.22 6.23 -2.40
CA VAL A 75 2.78 4.83 -2.22
C VAL A 75 3.94 3.85 -2.42
N GLY A 76 4.83 4.12 -3.38
CA GLY A 76 6.04 3.35 -3.62
C GLY A 76 6.99 3.39 -2.42
N VAL A 77 7.25 4.57 -1.86
CA VAL A 77 8.07 4.73 -0.64
C VAL A 77 7.44 3.98 0.54
N ALA A 78 6.13 4.09 0.74
CA ALA A 78 5.43 3.35 1.79
C ALA A 78 5.62 1.83 1.64
N THR A 79 5.52 1.33 0.41
CA THR A 79 5.73 -0.09 0.09
C THR A 79 7.17 -0.53 0.38
N ALA A 80 8.16 0.29 0.02
CA ALA A 80 9.57 0.01 0.31
C ALA A 80 9.85 -0.01 1.83
N ILE A 81 9.28 0.91 2.60
CA ILE A 81 9.39 0.92 4.06
C ILE A 81 8.75 -0.34 4.66
N LEU A 82 7.56 -0.71 4.18
CA LEU A 82 6.86 -1.91 4.64
C LEU A 82 7.70 -3.17 4.40
N MET A 83 8.31 -3.28 3.21
CA MET A 83 9.22 -4.38 2.89
C MET A 83 10.43 -4.43 3.84
N LEU A 84 11.08 -3.28 4.07
CA LEU A 84 12.21 -3.19 5.00
C LEU A 84 11.81 -3.54 6.44
N SER A 85 10.56 -3.28 6.81
CA SER A 85 10.03 -3.65 8.12
C SER A 85 9.71 -5.13 8.25
N TRP A 86 9.24 -5.75 7.16
CA TRP A 86 8.77 -7.14 7.17
C TRP A 86 9.89 -8.17 7.08
N ILE A 87 10.94 -7.90 6.30
CA ILE A 87 12.05 -8.86 6.11
C ILE A 87 12.70 -9.26 7.46
N PRO A 88 13.06 -8.32 8.36
CA PRO A 88 13.70 -8.67 9.63
C PRO A 88 12.73 -9.32 10.63
N GLN A 89 11.49 -8.84 10.71
CA GLN A 89 10.46 -9.46 11.57
C GLN A 89 10.26 -10.92 11.22
N PHE A 90 10.29 -11.24 9.93
CA PHE A 90 10.09 -12.60 9.51
C PHE A 90 11.25 -13.53 9.90
N ILE A 91 12.50 -13.12 9.66
CA ILE A 91 13.69 -13.90 10.07
C ILE A 91 13.55 -14.29 11.55
N TRP A 92 13.05 -13.38 12.38
CA TRP A 92 12.83 -13.63 13.80
C TRP A 92 11.73 -14.63 14.15
N TYR A 93 10.69 -14.74 13.33
CA TYR A 93 9.68 -15.77 13.52
C TYR A 93 10.21 -17.18 13.21
N VAL A 94 11.23 -17.31 12.36
CA VAL A 94 11.81 -18.62 11.98
C VAL A 94 13.02 -19.01 12.81
N THR A 95 13.96 -18.07 13.05
CA THR A 95 15.22 -18.39 13.73
C THR A 95 15.23 -18.03 15.21
N GLY A 96 14.11 -17.51 15.74
CA GLY A 96 14.07 -16.79 17.03
C GLY A 96 14.60 -15.37 16.89
N MET A 97 14.42 -14.53 17.93
CA MET A 97 14.86 -13.13 17.96
C MET A 97 16.28 -12.98 18.53
N PRO A 98 17.37 -13.14 17.74
CA PRO A 98 18.70 -12.80 18.24
C PRO A 98 18.82 -11.30 18.47
N PRO A 99 19.65 -10.87 19.44
CA PRO A 99 20.02 -9.46 19.56
C PRO A 99 20.63 -8.98 18.25
N LEU A 100 20.01 -7.98 17.62
CA LEU A 100 20.58 -7.31 16.46
C LEU A 100 21.31 -6.05 16.94
N LEU A 101 22.54 -5.83 16.48
CA LEU A 101 23.35 -4.65 16.84
C LEU A 101 23.44 -4.44 18.37
N SER A 102 23.49 -5.53 19.14
CA SER A 102 23.56 -5.53 20.61
C SER A 102 22.37 -4.89 21.33
N MET A 103 21.24 -4.73 20.65
CA MET A 103 19.99 -4.23 21.25
C MET A 103 19.06 -5.37 21.66
N ASP A 104 18.20 -5.09 22.63
CA ASP A 104 17.21 -6.03 23.14
C ASP A 104 16.19 -6.43 22.05
N PRO A 105 15.79 -7.71 21.95
CA PRO A 105 14.73 -8.17 21.04
C PRO A 105 13.43 -7.35 21.10
N ALA A 106 12.99 -6.93 22.29
CA ALA A 106 11.76 -6.18 22.47
C ALA A 106 11.85 -4.77 21.88
N PHE A 107 13.03 -4.13 21.93
CA PHE A 107 13.27 -2.85 21.25
C PHE A 107 12.94 -2.99 19.77
N TRP A 108 13.51 -4.01 19.13
CA TRP A 108 13.34 -4.17 17.71
C TRP A 108 11.94 -4.61 17.29
N LEU A 109 11.31 -5.46 18.08
CA LEU A 109 9.91 -5.82 17.89
C LEU A 109 9.05 -4.55 17.86
N GLY A 110 9.24 -3.66 18.84
CA GLY A 110 8.59 -2.36 18.90
C GLY A 110 8.92 -1.48 17.70
N PHE A 111 10.21 -1.35 17.36
CA PHE A 111 10.68 -0.55 16.22
C PHE A 111 9.98 -0.96 14.92
N PHE A 112 9.96 -2.25 14.58
CA PHE A 112 9.36 -2.69 13.31
C PHE A 112 7.83 -2.60 13.30
N HIS A 113 7.15 -2.81 14.44
CA HIS A 113 5.70 -2.58 14.51
C HIS A 113 5.36 -1.10 14.29
N VAL A 114 6.11 -0.19 14.92
CA VAL A 114 5.95 1.25 14.74
C VAL A 114 6.33 1.66 13.31
N LEU A 115 7.36 1.06 12.72
CA LEU A 115 7.75 1.30 11.33
C LEU A 115 6.66 0.85 10.34
N THR A 116 6.04 -0.31 10.59
CA THR A 116 4.89 -0.80 9.82
C THR A 116 3.69 0.14 9.94
N ALA A 117 3.36 0.61 11.15
CA ALA A 117 2.31 1.60 11.35
C ALA A 117 2.63 2.92 10.62
N GLY A 118 3.90 3.36 10.66
CA GLY A 118 4.40 4.50 9.90
C GLY A 118 4.20 4.31 8.39
N ALA A 119 4.53 3.13 7.85
CA ALA A 119 4.30 2.82 6.44
C ALA A 119 2.82 2.94 6.05
N PHE A 120 1.90 2.46 6.89
CA PHE A 120 0.46 2.65 6.67
C PHE A 120 0.02 4.12 6.68
N LEU A 121 0.59 4.94 7.56
CA LEU A 121 0.36 6.39 7.55
C LEU A 121 0.84 7.03 6.23
N VAL A 122 2.01 6.63 5.73
CA VAL A 122 2.51 7.10 4.42
C VAL A 122 1.61 6.62 3.27
N TYR A 123 1.10 5.38 3.31
CA TYR A 123 0.09 4.91 2.35
C TYR A 123 -1.15 5.80 2.36
N PHE A 124 -1.72 6.07 3.54
CA PHE A 124 -2.89 6.94 3.66
C PHE A 124 -2.63 8.34 3.10
N HIS A 125 -1.43 8.89 3.33
CA HIS A 125 -1.04 10.15 2.72
C HIS A 125 -0.96 10.07 1.19
N GLY A 126 -0.36 9.02 0.63
CA GLY A 126 -0.29 8.80 -0.82
C GLY A 126 -1.68 8.73 -1.46
N PHE A 127 -2.60 7.95 -0.86
CA PHE A 127 -3.99 7.88 -1.32
C PHE A 127 -4.75 9.20 -1.14
N TYR A 128 -4.46 9.97 -0.09
CA TYR A 128 -5.01 11.31 0.09
C TYR A 128 -4.56 12.28 -1.02
N LEU A 129 -3.28 12.23 -1.41
CA LEU A 129 -2.78 13.02 -2.55
C LEU A 129 -3.47 12.62 -3.85
N PHE A 130 -3.66 11.33 -4.08
CA PHE A 130 -4.39 10.82 -5.24
C PHE A 130 -5.85 11.32 -5.25
N TYR A 131 -6.55 11.22 -4.12
CA TYR A 131 -7.92 11.74 -3.96
C TYR A 131 -8.01 13.24 -4.25
N ARG A 132 -7.04 14.02 -3.76
CA ARG A 132 -6.98 15.47 -4.03
C ARG A 132 -6.73 15.78 -5.50
N ALA A 133 -5.86 15.03 -6.17
CA ALA A 133 -5.56 15.22 -7.58
C ALA A 133 -6.76 14.96 -8.49
N GLY A 134 -7.72 14.13 -8.05
CA GLY A 134 -8.96 13.86 -8.79
C GLY A 134 -10.07 14.90 -8.59
N LYS A 135 -9.91 15.89 -7.71
CA LYS A 135 -10.88 16.98 -7.58
C LYS A 135 -10.57 18.06 -8.61
N PRO A 136 -11.57 18.61 -9.32
CA PRO A 136 -11.38 19.82 -10.10
C PRO A 136 -10.84 20.91 -9.17
N ASP A 137 -9.84 21.66 -9.62
CA ASP A 137 -9.46 22.90 -8.97
C ASP A 137 -10.69 23.81 -9.00
N VAL A 138 -11.41 23.91 -7.88
CA VAL A 138 -12.44 24.92 -7.71
C VAL A 138 -11.68 26.22 -7.57
N ASP A 139 -11.47 26.89 -8.69
CA ASP A 139 -10.78 28.17 -8.75
C ASP A 139 -11.60 29.19 -7.94
N PRO A 140 -11.15 29.65 -6.76
CA PRO A 140 -11.95 30.49 -5.88
C PRO A 140 -12.33 31.84 -6.51
N ILE A 141 -11.65 32.21 -7.60
CA ILE A 141 -11.69 33.54 -8.20
C ILE A 141 -12.89 33.72 -9.15
N THR A 142 -13.52 32.65 -9.63
CA THR A 142 -14.64 32.74 -10.59
C THR A 142 -16.03 32.84 -9.95
N VAL A 143 -16.15 32.81 -8.62
CA VAL A 143 -17.45 32.93 -7.93
C VAL A 143 -17.83 34.39 -7.63
N GLU A 144 -16.88 35.33 -7.61
CA GLU A 144 -17.16 36.73 -7.25
C GLU A 144 -17.37 37.69 -8.44
N SER A 145 -17.00 37.34 -9.67
CA SER A 145 -17.15 38.26 -10.81
C SER A 145 -18.51 38.22 -11.53
N GLY A 146 -19.41 37.29 -11.16
CA GLY A 146 -20.71 37.09 -11.82
C GLY A 146 -21.90 37.88 -11.26
N VAL A 147 -21.72 38.64 -10.17
CA VAL A 147 -22.86 39.28 -9.45
C VAL A 147 -22.99 40.79 -9.76
N GLY A 148 -22.12 41.36 -10.59
CA GLY A 148 -22.01 42.83 -10.72
C GLY A 148 -22.69 43.53 -11.91
N GLU A 149 -23.23 42.84 -12.92
CA GLU A 149 -23.54 43.49 -14.22
C GLU A 149 -25.02 43.74 -14.56
N SER A 150 -25.98 43.62 -13.63
CA SER A 150 -27.43 43.73 -14.00
C SER A 150 -28.21 44.98 -13.55
N GLU A 151 -27.61 46.00 -12.93
CA GLU A 151 -28.38 47.14 -12.38
C GLU A 151 -28.05 48.54 -12.95
N SER A 152 -27.72 48.67 -14.24
CA SER A 152 -27.52 50.00 -14.86
C SER A 152 -28.11 50.13 -16.27
N ARG A 153 -29.29 49.54 -16.51
CA ARG A 153 -30.10 49.85 -17.69
C ARG A 153 -31.56 50.07 -17.31
N LYS A 154 -31.86 51.23 -16.72
CA LYS A 154 -33.16 51.90 -16.84
C LYS A 154 -32.94 53.41 -16.82
#